data_AF-A0A7J3V9X5-F1
#
_entry.id   AF-A0A7J3V9X5-F1
#
_cell.length_a   1.000
_cell.length_b   1.000
_cell.length_c   1.000
_cell.angle_alpha   90.00
_cell.angle_beta   90.00
_cell.angle_gamma   90.00
#
_symmetry.space_group_name_H-M   'P 1'
#
loop_
_entity.id
_entity.type
_entity.pdbx_description
1 polymer ?
#
loop_
_entity_poly.entity_id
_entity_poly.type
_entity_poly.pdbx_seq_one_letter_code
_entity_poly.pdbx_strand_id
1 'polypeptide(L)'
;IMYSPYILFPFPLRFRVRAEYYLIFWFATQVLYGYAKVAGGVAVFAHAGGFLAGIAILPIVLSDVIERERYDGRFNYTYTIPPYIEPTAKRGIGTISKIILTILIATLLAGNLYATANPIRGDIKGMMIRYTINGAQYVDYTAIQLPRVERYIREIRVSETRILLSRLTSINILYNPSRSGTDLNIDKLDLNVPVKISVGATLKTYTVKVHVERLYASYDHDGFIKYCEGKLSTQIVVIQGLLVYVTSEMINYYFTITSQTINLKDINEYMQIPASIISIAALIVILKKSQDLSLMVEKPREPKLPIPI
;
A
#
# COMPACT_ATOMS: atom_id res chain seq x y z
N ILE A 1 -9.25 -27.39 1.30
CA ILE A 1 -10.18 -26.74 2.25
C ILE A 1 -9.42 -25.56 2.82
N MET A 2 -9.74 -24.34 2.40
CA MET A 2 -8.98 -23.14 2.77
C MET A 2 -9.89 -22.25 3.62
N TYR A 3 -9.40 -21.84 4.78
CA TYR A 3 -10.14 -21.02 5.74
C TYR A 3 -10.29 -19.59 5.21
N SER A 4 -11.51 -19.07 5.21
CA SER A 4 -11.87 -17.69 4.83
C SER A 4 -11.50 -16.72 5.96
N PRO A 5 -11.00 -15.50 5.67
CA PRO A 5 -10.79 -14.50 6.71
C PRO A 5 -12.16 -14.00 7.22
N TYR A 6 -12.31 -14.10 8.53
CA TYR A 6 -13.48 -13.75 9.33
C TYR A 6 -13.78 -12.24 9.30
N ILE A 7 -14.56 -11.71 8.35
CA ILE A 7 -15.05 -10.31 8.45
C ILE A 7 -16.54 -10.11 8.13
N LEU A 8 -17.29 -11.08 7.59
CA LEU A 8 -18.67 -10.78 7.11
C LEU A 8 -19.83 -11.64 7.64
N PHE A 9 -19.60 -12.66 8.48
CA PHE A 9 -20.70 -13.48 9.02
C PHE A 9 -20.46 -13.88 10.49
N PRO A 10 -21.45 -13.67 11.41
CA PRO A 10 -21.35 -14.08 12.81
C PRO A 10 -21.45 -15.61 13.03
N PHE A 11 -21.52 -16.41 11.97
CA PHE A 11 -21.52 -17.87 12.00
C PHE A 11 -20.46 -18.42 11.04
N PRO A 12 -19.69 -19.48 11.40
CA PRO A 12 -18.73 -20.10 10.50
C PRO A 12 -19.46 -20.92 9.43
N LEU A 13 -19.97 -20.24 8.41
CA LEU A 13 -20.59 -20.89 7.27
C LEU A 13 -19.49 -21.53 6.41
N ARG A 14 -19.38 -22.85 6.48
CA ARG A 14 -18.44 -23.65 5.67
C ARG A 14 -18.96 -23.78 4.25
N PHE A 15 -18.79 -22.74 3.44
CA PHE A 15 -19.13 -22.80 2.01
C PHE A 15 -17.98 -23.38 1.19
N ARG A 16 -18.29 -24.34 0.31
CA ARG A 16 -17.36 -24.81 -0.72
C ARG A 16 -17.49 -23.89 -1.93
N VAL A 17 -16.54 -22.96 -2.05
CA VAL A 17 -16.48 -22.00 -3.16
C VAL A 17 -15.35 -22.40 -4.10
N ARG A 18 -15.55 -22.27 -5.42
CA ARG A 18 -14.45 -22.45 -6.38
C ARG A 18 -13.34 -21.47 -6.05
N ALA A 19 -12.09 -21.93 -6.04
CA ALA A 19 -10.92 -21.10 -5.71
C ALA A 19 -10.84 -19.83 -6.57
N GLU A 20 -11.27 -19.91 -7.84
CA GLU A 20 -11.34 -18.77 -8.75
C GLU A 20 -12.19 -17.61 -8.22
N TYR A 21 -13.34 -17.89 -7.58
CA TYR A 21 -14.22 -16.84 -7.07
C TYR A 21 -13.60 -16.12 -5.87
N TYR A 22 -12.94 -16.86 -4.98
CA TYR A 22 -12.23 -16.28 -3.86
C TYR A 22 -11.06 -15.41 -4.33
N LEU A 23 -10.26 -15.90 -5.29
CA LEU A 23 -9.13 -15.16 -5.84
C LEU A 23 -9.56 -13.87 -6.56
N ILE A 24 -10.65 -13.93 -7.34
CA ILE A 24 -11.21 -12.74 -8.00
C ILE A 24 -11.76 -11.76 -6.97
N PHE A 25 -12.49 -12.23 -5.96
CA PHE A 25 -12.98 -11.39 -4.88
C PHE A 25 -11.82 -10.69 -4.15
N TRP A 26 -10.81 -11.45 -3.73
CA TRP A 26 -9.63 -10.91 -3.06
C TRP A 26 -8.92 -9.88 -3.94
N PHE A 27 -8.68 -10.19 -5.22
CA PHE A 27 -8.08 -9.26 -6.16
C PHE A 27 -8.91 -7.98 -6.34
N ALA A 28 -10.24 -8.11 -6.48
CA ALA A 28 -11.14 -6.97 -6.57
C ALA A 28 -11.06 -6.06 -5.34
N THR A 29 -10.98 -6.64 -4.13
CA THR A 29 -10.79 -5.83 -2.90
C THR A 29 -9.47 -5.08 -2.92
N GLN A 30 -8.39 -5.67 -3.44
CA GLN A 30 -7.11 -4.95 -3.60
C GLN A 30 -7.27 -3.77 -4.56
N VAL A 31 -7.87 -3.97 -5.73
CA VAL A 31 -8.08 -2.88 -6.70
C VAL A 31 -8.89 -1.74 -6.09
N LEU A 32 -10.02 -2.06 -5.44
CA LEU A 32 -10.90 -1.06 -4.83
C LEU A 32 -10.22 -0.32 -3.66
N TYR A 33 -9.55 -1.03 -2.75
CA TYR A 33 -8.85 -0.41 -1.63
C TYR A 33 -7.64 0.42 -2.08
N GLY A 34 -6.98 0.03 -3.16
CA GLY A 34 -5.89 0.78 -3.78
C GLY A 34 -6.37 2.15 -4.26
N TYR A 35 -7.45 2.18 -5.05
CA TYR A 35 -8.03 3.44 -5.53
C TYR A 35 -8.68 4.28 -4.42
N ALA A 36 -9.33 3.65 -3.44
CA ALA A 36 -9.97 4.35 -2.33
C ALA A 36 -8.97 4.85 -1.26
N LYS A 37 -7.70 4.43 -1.31
CA LYS A 37 -6.63 4.78 -0.36
C LYS A 37 -6.91 4.41 1.11
N VAL A 38 -7.82 3.46 1.35
CA VAL A 38 -8.32 3.12 2.71
C VAL A 38 -7.32 2.29 3.54
N ALA A 39 -6.37 1.59 2.90
CA ALA A 39 -5.47 0.64 3.59
C ALA A 39 -3.97 0.83 3.29
N GLY A 40 -3.54 2.04 2.92
CA GLY A 40 -2.15 2.29 2.48
C GLY A 40 -1.93 1.84 1.05
N GLY A 41 -2.41 2.65 0.09
CA GLY A 41 -2.61 2.27 -1.31
C GLY A 41 -1.44 1.55 -1.99
N VAL A 42 -0.19 1.88 -1.65
CA VAL A 42 1.01 1.23 -2.21
C VAL A 42 1.08 -0.26 -1.88
N ALA A 43 0.84 -0.64 -0.62
CA ALA A 43 0.90 -2.04 -0.20
C ALA A 43 -0.17 -2.88 -0.90
N VAL A 44 -1.35 -2.30 -1.09
CA VAL A 44 -2.48 -2.95 -1.77
C VAL A 44 -2.19 -3.15 -3.26
N PHE A 45 -1.59 -2.14 -3.93
CA PHE A 45 -1.19 -2.28 -5.33
C PHE A 45 -0.04 -3.28 -5.53
N ALA A 46 0.84 -3.47 -4.55
CA ALA A 46 1.86 -4.52 -4.61
C ALA A 46 1.23 -5.94 -4.64
N HIS A 47 0.18 -6.18 -3.85
CA HIS A 47 -0.57 -7.43 -3.88
C HIS A 47 -1.30 -7.64 -5.22
N ALA A 48 -1.92 -6.58 -5.75
CA ALA A 48 -2.55 -6.63 -7.08
C ALA A 48 -1.53 -6.92 -8.19
N GLY A 49 -0.34 -6.32 -8.11
CA GLY A 49 0.79 -6.58 -9.02
C GLY A 49 1.27 -8.04 -8.95
N GLY A 50 1.43 -8.58 -7.75
CA GLY A 50 1.79 -10.00 -7.56
C GLY A 50 0.77 -10.97 -8.15
N PHE A 51 -0.53 -10.64 -8.04
CA PHE A 51 -1.59 -11.43 -8.66
C PHE A 51 -1.53 -11.42 -10.20
N LEU A 52 -1.35 -10.23 -10.80
CA LEU A 52 -1.17 -10.09 -12.24
C LEU A 52 0.06 -10.85 -12.74
N ALA A 53 1.19 -10.72 -12.04
CA ALA A 53 2.41 -11.46 -12.36
C ALA A 53 2.17 -12.97 -12.30
N GLY A 54 1.49 -13.45 -11.25
CA GLY A 54 1.11 -14.87 -11.12
C GLY A 54 0.27 -15.38 -12.30
N ILE A 55 -0.71 -14.61 -12.76
CA ILE A 55 -1.49 -14.95 -13.96
C ILE A 55 -0.60 -14.95 -15.21
N ALA A 56 0.23 -13.93 -15.38
CA ALA A 56 1.07 -13.77 -16.56
C ALA A 56 2.06 -14.94 -16.75
N ILE A 57 2.65 -15.43 -15.65
CA ILE A 57 3.62 -16.54 -15.69
C ILE A 57 2.98 -17.93 -15.68
N LEU A 58 1.68 -18.02 -15.37
CA LEU A 58 0.97 -19.29 -15.22
C LEU A 58 1.17 -20.26 -16.41
N PRO A 59 1.13 -19.82 -17.69
CA PRO A 59 1.35 -20.72 -18.82
C PRO A 59 2.75 -21.30 -18.92
N ILE A 60 3.75 -20.62 -18.35
CA ILE A 60 5.15 -21.06 -18.35
C ILE A 60 5.36 -22.04 -17.21
N VAL A 61 4.80 -21.74 -16.03
CA VAL A 61 4.97 -22.59 -14.84
C VAL A 61 4.20 -23.91 -14.98
N LEU A 62 3.03 -23.88 -15.63
CA LEU A 62 2.17 -25.06 -15.78
C LEU A 62 2.29 -25.75 -17.14
N SER A 63 3.18 -25.32 -18.05
CA SER A 63 3.32 -25.94 -19.38
C SER A 63 3.53 -27.44 -19.28
N ASP A 64 4.50 -27.85 -18.47
CA ASP A 64 4.94 -29.26 -18.38
C ASP A 64 3.90 -30.12 -17.68
N VAL A 65 3.22 -29.55 -16.68
CA VAL A 65 2.13 -30.23 -15.97
C VAL A 65 0.95 -30.44 -16.91
N ILE A 66 0.55 -29.41 -17.66
CA ILE A 66 -0.58 -29.49 -18.59
C ILE A 66 -0.26 -30.42 -19.76
N GLU A 67 0.97 -30.41 -20.28
CA GLU A 67 1.40 -31.32 -21.34
C GLU A 67 1.38 -32.79 -20.89
N ARG A 68 1.90 -33.08 -19.68
CA ARG A 68 1.82 -34.41 -19.09
C ARG A 68 0.37 -34.85 -18.88
N GLU A 69 -0.49 -33.96 -18.38
CA GLU A 69 -1.92 -34.28 -18.20
C GLU A 69 -2.65 -34.52 -19.53
N ARG A 70 -2.36 -33.73 -20.57
CA ARG A 70 -2.93 -33.93 -21.91
C ARG A 70 -2.51 -35.27 -22.50
N TYR A 71 -1.31 -35.75 -22.18
CA TYR A 71 -0.76 -36.99 -22.69
C TYR A 71 -1.23 -38.23 -21.90
N ASP A 72 -1.23 -38.15 -20.56
CA ASP A 72 -1.52 -39.29 -19.70
C ASP A 72 -3.02 -39.48 -19.41
N GLY A 73 -3.86 -38.44 -19.51
CA GLY A 73 -5.32 -38.53 -19.31
C GLY A 73 -5.75 -39.14 -17.97
N ARG A 74 -4.87 -39.13 -16.95
CA ARG A 74 -4.92 -40.03 -15.78
C ARG A 74 -5.00 -39.35 -14.42
N PHE A 75 -5.40 -38.07 -14.31
CA PHE A 75 -5.80 -37.54 -13.00
C PHE A 75 -7.21 -38.00 -12.60
N ASN A 76 -7.29 -39.25 -12.14
CA ASN A 76 -8.43 -39.77 -11.39
C ASN A 76 -8.36 -39.24 -9.95
N TYR A 77 -8.86 -38.03 -9.70
CA TYR A 77 -9.27 -37.67 -8.34
C TYR A 77 -10.68 -38.20 -8.11
N THR A 78 -10.78 -39.47 -7.71
CA THR A 78 -12.02 -40.04 -7.16
C THR A 78 -12.20 -39.49 -5.74
N TYR A 79 -12.77 -38.29 -5.64
CA TYR A 79 -13.31 -37.83 -4.36
C TYR A 79 -14.73 -38.38 -4.22
N THR A 80 -14.88 -39.43 -3.42
CA THR A 80 -16.20 -39.91 -2.96
C THR A 80 -16.78 -38.84 -2.03
N ILE A 81 -17.65 -37.98 -2.54
CA ILE A 81 -18.27 -36.89 -1.78
C ILE A 81 -19.80 -36.99 -1.94
N PRO A 82 -20.59 -36.81 -0.86
CA PRO A 82 -22.04 -36.94 -0.89
C PRO A 82 -22.74 -35.93 -1.84
N PRO A 83 -23.91 -36.29 -2.40
CA PRO A 83 -24.41 -35.82 -3.69
C PRO A 83 -25.07 -34.43 -3.69
N TYR A 84 -24.99 -33.66 -2.61
CA TYR A 84 -25.94 -32.56 -2.45
C TYR A 84 -25.64 -31.29 -3.26
N ILE A 85 -24.41 -31.04 -3.71
CA ILE A 85 -24.10 -30.00 -4.71
C ILE A 85 -22.81 -30.38 -5.44
N GLU A 86 -22.91 -31.15 -6.53
CA GLU A 86 -21.79 -31.31 -7.47
C GLU A 86 -21.65 -30.00 -8.27
N PRO A 87 -20.56 -29.22 -8.12
CA PRO A 87 -20.34 -28.11 -9.03
C PRO A 87 -20.12 -28.72 -10.41
N THR A 88 -21.02 -28.45 -11.35
CA THR A 88 -20.81 -28.78 -12.77
C THR A 88 -19.39 -28.38 -13.15
N ALA A 89 -18.56 -29.35 -13.53
CA ALA A 89 -17.13 -29.19 -13.71
C ALA A 89 -16.84 -28.38 -14.99
N LYS A 90 -17.18 -27.10 -14.99
CA LYS A 90 -16.89 -26.19 -16.09
C LYS A 90 -15.38 -25.99 -16.16
N ARG A 91 -14.77 -26.45 -17.26
CA ARG A 91 -13.37 -26.19 -17.60
C ARG A 91 -13.08 -24.69 -17.57
N GLY A 92 -12.02 -24.32 -16.87
CA GLY A 92 -11.54 -22.95 -16.76
C GLY A 92 -12.43 -22.02 -15.96
N ILE A 93 -12.10 -20.73 -16.07
CA ILE A 93 -12.80 -19.64 -15.40
C ILE A 93 -14.14 -19.39 -16.09
N GLY A 94 -15.23 -19.28 -15.32
CA GLY A 94 -16.55 -18.97 -15.89
C GLY A 94 -16.59 -17.63 -16.64
N THR A 95 -17.49 -17.49 -17.64
CA THR A 95 -17.58 -16.29 -18.49
C THR A 95 -17.73 -14.99 -17.68
N ILE A 96 -18.58 -14.99 -16.65
CA ILE A 96 -18.79 -13.82 -15.77
C ILE A 96 -17.49 -13.48 -15.02
N SER A 97 -16.85 -14.47 -14.43
CA SER A 97 -15.56 -14.32 -13.73
C SER A 97 -14.48 -13.78 -14.66
N LYS A 98 -14.44 -14.23 -15.91
CA LYS A 98 -13.53 -13.74 -16.94
C LYS A 98 -13.79 -12.26 -17.26
N ILE A 99 -15.05 -11.87 -17.44
CA ILE A 99 -15.44 -10.47 -17.67
C ILE A 99 -15.01 -9.57 -16.51
N ILE A 100 -15.34 -9.97 -15.28
CA ILE A 100 -14.97 -9.21 -14.07
C ILE A 100 -13.45 -9.01 -14.02
N LEU A 101 -12.70 -10.10 -14.21
CA LEU A 101 -11.25 -10.05 -14.15
C LEU A 101 -10.67 -9.18 -15.27
N THR A 102 -11.17 -9.29 -16.50
CA THR A 102 -10.78 -8.44 -17.61
C THR A 102 -11.01 -6.95 -17.30
N ILE A 103 -12.16 -6.58 -16.72
CA ILE A 103 -12.46 -5.20 -16.34
C ILE A 103 -11.48 -4.69 -15.27
N LEU A 104 -11.22 -5.51 -14.23
CA LEU A 104 -10.30 -5.14 -13.15
C LEU A 104 -8.87 -4.93 -13.66
N ILE A 105 -8.36 -5.84 -14.50
CA ILE A 105 -7.03 -5.73 -15.10
C ILE A 105 -6.98 -4.51 -16.04
N ALA A 106 -8.01 -4.29 -16.86
CA ALA A 106 -8.08 -3.14 -17.75
C ALA A 106 -8.09 -1.82 -16.98
N THR A 107 -8.75 -1.77 -15.83
CA THR A 107 -8.78 -0.58 -14.96
C THR A 107 -7.40 -0.31 -14.37
N LEU A 108 -6.69 -1.34 -13.91
CA LEU A 108 -5.30 -1.20 -13.44
C LEU A 108 -4.37 -0.73 -14.56
N LEU A 109 -4.49 -1.30 -15.77
CA LEU A 109 -3.72 -0.87 -16.92
C LEU A 109 -4.01 0.59 -17.29
N ALA A 110 -5.29 0.99 -17.33
CA ALA A 110 -5.68 2.37 -17.57
C ALA A 110 -5.15 3.32 -16.48
N GLY A 111 -5.20 2.92 -15.21
CA GLY A 111 -4.63 3.68 -14.10
C GLY A 111 -3.10 3.84 -14.22
N ASN A 112 -2.40 2.77 -14.63
CA ASN A 112 -0.96 2.82 -14.87
C ASN A 112 -0.62 3.76 -16.04
N LEU A 113 -1.29 3.62 -17.19
CA LEU A 113 -1.11 4.50 -18.34
C LEU A 113 -1.44 5.96 -18.03
N TYR A 114 -2.49 6.19 -17.24
CA TYR A 114 -2.82 7.53 -16.76
C TYR A 114 -1.71 8.11 -15.89
N ALA A 115 -1.13 7.32 -14.97
CA ALA A 115 -0.01 7.73 -14.14
C ALA A 115 1.30 7.92 -14.94
N THR A 116 1.45 7.24 -16.08
CA THR A 116 2.53 7.48 -17.05
C THR A 116 2.34 8.79 -17.80
N ALA A 117 1.13 9.07 -18.28
CA ALA A 117 0.80 10.30 -18.99
C ALA A 117 0.81 11.53 -18.06
N ASN A 118 0.52 11.32 -16.78
CA ASN A 118 0.49 12.34 -15.73
C ASN A 118 1.48 11.97 -14.62
N PRO A 119 2.80 11.94 -14.91
CA PRO A 119 3.79 11.59 -13.91
C PRO A 119 3.70 12.58 -12.77
N ILE A 120 3.89 12.10 -11.54
CA ILE A 120 4.01 12.96 -10.37
C ILE A 120 5.18 13.91 -10.66
N ARG A 121 4.85 15.18 -10.89
CA ARG A 121 5.84 16.23 -11.12
C ARG A 121 6.38 16.68 -9.77
N GLY A 122 7.70 16.70 -9.66
CA GLY A 122 8.41 17.21 -8.50
C GLY A 122 9.16 16.12 -7.76
N ASP A 123 10.31 16.52 -7.24
CA ASP A 123 11.16 15.64 -6.47
C ASP A 123 10.56 15.37 -5.09
N ILE A 124 10.76 14.15 -4.61
CA ILE A 124 10.46 13.80 -3.23
C ILE A 124 11.69 14.04 -2.38
N LYS A 125 11.50 14.69 -1.24
CA LYS A 125 12.52 14.80 -0.20
C LYS A 125 12.41 13.56 0.69
N GLY A 126 13.29 12.59 0.45
CA GLY A 126 13.44 11.41 1.30
C GLY A 126 14.26 11.80 2.54
N MET A 127 13.79 11.42 3.72
CA MET A 127 14.41 11.79 5.00
C MET A 127 14.69 10.57 5.85
N MET A 128 15.87 10.54 6.46
CA MET A 128 16.22 9.67 7.58
C MET A 128 16.21 10.52 8.85
N ILE A 129 15.48 10.08 9.87
CA ILE A 129 15.28 10.81 11.11
C ILE A 129 15.74 9.91 12.24
N ARG A 130 16.79 10.31 12.94
CA ARG A 130 17.30 9.65 14.13
C ARG A 130 16.95 10.51 15.32
N TYR A 131 16.32 9.95 16.34
CA TYR A 131 16.01 10.71 17.55
C TYR A 131 16.03 9.85 18.81
N THR A 132 16.27 10.49 19.93
CA THR A 132 16.22 9.90 21.26
C THR A 132 15.09 10.54 22.06
N ILE A 133 14.21 9.70 22.64
CA ILE A 133 13.17 10.10 23.58
C ILE A 133 13.26 9.17 24.78
N ASN A 134 13.24 9.73 26.00
CA ASN A 134 13.28 8.95 27.25
C ASN A 134 14.44 7.92 27.32
N GLY A 135 15.58 8.24 26.71
CA GLY A 135 16.76 7.36 26.65
C GLY A 135 16.72 6.27 25.58
N ALA A 136 15.59 6.08 24.89
CA ALA A 136 15.46 5.13 23.79
C ALA A 136 15.77 5.80 22.44
N GLN A 137 16.53 5.12 21.59
CA GLN A 137 16.89 5.58 20.25
C GLN A 137 15.95 5.01 19.19
N TYR A 138 15.54 5.86 18.25
CA TYR A 138 14.64 5.52 17.15
C TYR A 138 15.23 5.99 15.83
N VAL A 139 14.92 5.26 14.77
CA VAL A 139 15.27 5.61 13.39
C VAL A 139 14.04 5.44 12.53
N ASP A 140 13.60 6.52 11.90
CA ASP A 140 12.46 6.54 11.00
C ASP A 140 12.83 7.08 9.63
N TYR A 141 12.04 6.67 8.64
CA TYR A 141 12.15 7.12 7.27
C TYR A 141 10.84 7.72 6.83
N THR A 142 10.89 8.89 6.18
CA THR A 142 9.71 9.53 5.61
C THR A 142 10.03 10.20 4.29
N ALA A 143 9.00 10.52 3.54
CA ALA A 143 9.07 11.14 2.24
C ALA A 143 8.09 12.32 2.20
N ILE A 144 8.56 13.48 1.79
CA ILE A 144 7.76 14.70 1.70
C ILE A 144 7.87 15.26 0.28
N GLN A 145 6.74 15.62 -0.32
CA GLN A 145 6.73 16.33 -1.59
C GLN A 145 6.44 17.82 -1.35
N LEU A 146 7.27 18.67 -1.95
CA LEU A 146 7.11 20.13 -1.90
C LEU A 146 5.99 20.61 -2.85
N PRO A 147 5.35 21.76 -2.56
CA PRO A 147 5.49 22.57 -1.34
C PRO A 147 4.59 22.09 -0.18
N ARG A 148 3.87 20.97 -0.34
CA ARG A 148 2.78 20.54 0.55
C ARG A 148 3.25 19.81 1.82
N VAL A 149 4.27 20.35 2.50
CA VAL A 149 4.95 19.74 3.65
C VAL A 149 3.98 19.32 4.77
N GLU A 150 3.08 20.21 5.18
CA GLU A 150 2.13 19.95 6.28
C GLU A 150 1.22 18.75 6.02
N ARG A 151 0.82 18.54 4.77
CA ARG A 151 -0.06 17.42 4.40
C ARG A 151 0.65 16.09 4.64
N TYR A 152 1.89 15.96 4.17
CA TYR A 152 2.67 14.74 4.32
C TYR A 152 2.99 14.44 5.78
N ILE A 153 3.26 15.46 6.60
CA ILE A 153 3.50 15.27 8.04
C ILE A 153 2.27 14.68 8.74
N ARG A 154 1.05 15.14 8.39
CA ARG A 154 -0.18 14.59 8.98
C ARG A 154 -0.40 13.11 8.65
N GLU A 155 0.11 12.64 7.51
CA GLU A 155 -0.01 11.26 7.06
C GLU A 155 1.02 10.31 7.71
N ILE A 156 2.05 10.84 8.39
CA ILE A 156 3.04 10.04 9.13
C ILE A 156 2.35 9.32 10.28
N ARG A 157 2.51 7.99 10.35
CA ARG A 157 1.85 7.15 11.37
C ARG A 157 2.51 7.23 12.74
N VAL A 158 3.84 7.27 12.79
CA VAL A 158 4.63 7.33 14.02
C VAL A 158 4.46 8.71 14.65
N SER A 159 3.91 8.75 15.86
CA SER A 159 3.49 9.99 16.51
C SER A 159 4.69 10.86 16.88
N GLU A 160 5.77 10.25 17.36
CA GLU A 160 7.00 10.87 17.81
C GLU A 160 7.67 11.64 16.68
N THR A 161 7.83 11.00 15.52
CA THR A 161 8.33 11.58 14.27
C THR A 161 7.43 12.71 13.78
N ARG A 162 6.11 12.48 13.77
CA ARG A 162 5.11 13.46 13.34
C ARG A 162 5.14 14.71 14.21
N ILE A 163 5.28 14.56 15.53
CA ILE A 163 5.39 15.67 16.48
C ILE A 163 6.66 16.48 16.19
N LEU A 164 7.82 15.82 16.11
CA LEU A 164 9.10 16.48 15.84
C LEU A 164 9.04 17.31 14.54
N LEU A 165 8.67 16.68 13.43
CA LEU A 165 8.59 17.36 12.13
C LEU A 165 7.52 18.45 12.11
N SER A 166 6.38 18.24 12.77
CA SER A 166 5.37 19.27 12.94
C SER A 166 5.93 20.50 13.64
N ARG A 167 6.72 20.33 14.72
CA ARG A 167 7.35 21.47 15.40
C ARG A 167 8.32 22.19 14.50
N LEU A 168 9.26 21.45 13.87
CA LEU A 168 10.23 22.03 12.94
C LEU A 168 9.57 22.77 11.76
N THR A 169 8.43 22.28 11.29
CA THR A 169 7.65 22.97 10.24
C THR A 169 7.04 24.26 10.76
N SER A 170 6.41 24.21 11.95
CA SER A 170 5.75 25.38 12.52
C SER A 170 6.71 26.50 12.92
N ILE A 171 7.98 26.19 13.15
CA ILE A 171 9.03 27.20 13.39
C ILE A 171 9.81 27.55 12.11
N ASN A 172 9.30 27.19 10.93
CA ASN A 172 9.91 27.45 9.61
C ASN A 172 11.34 26.92 9.45
N ILE A 173 11.65 25.80 10.13
CA ILE A 173 12.96 25.13 10.02
C ILE A 173 12.92 24.05 8.96
N LEU A 174 11.86 23.23 8.90
CA LEU A 174 11.83 22.07 8.00
C LEU A 174 11.88 22.46 6.51
N TYR A 175 11.19 23.55 6.14
CA TYR A 175 11.15 24.07 4.78
C TYR A 175 11.04 25.59 4.82
N ASN A 176 12.02 26.27 4.22
CA ASN A 176 12.11 27.71 4.13
C ASN A 176 12.82 28.12 2.82
N PRO A 177 12.08 28.46 1.76
CA PRO A 177 12.65 28.85 0.47
C PRO A 177 13.62 30.03 0.56
N SER A 178 13.41 30.95 1.50
CA SER A 178 14.29 32.10 1.71
C SER A 178 15.67 31.73 2.29
N ARG A 179 15.85 30.48 2.73
CA ARG A 179 17.11 29.93 3.25
C ARG A 179 17.77 28.94 2.29
N SER A 180 17.31 28.86 1.03
CA SER A 180 17.88 28.00 0.01
C SER A 180 19.42 28.09 -0.06
N GLY A 181 20.07 26.94 0.06
CA GLY A 181 21.54 26.81 0.00
C GLY A 181 22.30 27.46 1.15
N THR A 182 21.64 27.80 2.26
CA THR A 182 22.27 28.43 3.43
C THR A 182 22.27 27.51 4.65
N ASP A 183 23.01 27.91 5.68
CA ASP A 183 23.01 27.26 6.99
C ASP A 183 22.39 28.18 8.05
N LEU A 184 21.88 27.58 9.12
CA LEU A 184 21.20 28.24 10.22
C LEU A 184 21.64 27.61 11.55
N ASN A 185 22.04 28.46 12.49
CA ASN A 185 22.27 28.08 13.88
C ASN A 185 21.24 28.80 14.75
N ILE A 186 20.62 28.06 15.66
CA ILE A 186 19.69 28.58 16.66
C ILE A 186 20.16 28.08 18.02
N ASP A 187 20.42 29.02 18.91
CA ASP A 187 20.70 28.75 20.32
C ASP A 187 19.59 29.37 21.16
N LYS A 188 19.04 28.58 22.09
CA LYS A 188 18.05 29.01 23.09
C LYS A 188 16.87 29.81 22.51
N LEU A 189 15.96 29.12 21.85
CA LEU A 189 14.74 29.70 21.30
C LEU A 189 13.50 29.14 21.98
N ASP A 190 12.72 30.02 22.58
CA ASP A 190 11.44 29.72 23.22
C ASP A 190 10.28 30.28 22.41
N LEU A 191 9.35 29.41 22.02
CA LEU A 191 8.21 29.77 21.18
C LEU A 191 6.93 29.11 21.66
N ASN A 192 5.83 29.84 21.52
CA ASN A 192 4.47 29.31 21.62
C ASN A 192 3.96 29.05 20.20
N VAL A 193 3.75 27.78 19.87
CA VAL A 193 3.45 27.34 18.51
C VAL A 193 1.98 26.89 18.41
N PRO A 194 1.21 27.40 17.42
CA PRO A 194 -0.15 26.92 17.19
C PRO A 194 -0.15 25.58 16.47
N VAL A 195 -0.85 24.59 17.03
CA VAL A 195 -1.05 23.26 16.46
C VAL A 195 -2.53 23.06 16.16
N LYS A 196 -2.84 22.83 14.88
CA LYS A 196 -4.22 22.60 14.41
C LYS A 196 -4.55 21.11 14.45
N ILE A 197 -5.62 20.75 15.15
CA ILE A 197 -6.08 19.38 15.33
C ILE A 197 -7.53 19.26 14.88
N SER A 198 -7.82 18.21 14.11
CA SER A 198 -9.18 17.85 13.72
C SER A 198 -9.76 16.88 14.75
N VAL A 199 -10.88 17.24 15.37
CA VAL A 199 -11.63 16.39 16.30
C VAL A 199 -13.05 16.26 15.75
N GLY A 200 -13.36 15.09 15.19
CA GLY A 200 -14.58 14.93 14.38
C GLY A 200 -14.61 15.91 13.21
N ALA A 201 -15.70 16.66 13.06
CA ALA A 201 -15.87 17.68 12.02
C ALA A 201 -15.27 19.06 12.38
N THR A 202 -14.72 19.23 13.59
CA THR A 202 -14.26 20.53 14.07
C THR A 202 -12.74 20.63 14.05
N LEU A 203 -12.22 21.72 13.48
CA LEU A 203 -10.81 22.07 13.57
C LEU A 203 -10.59 22.99 14.78
N LYS A 204 -9.79 22.55 15.75
CA LYS A 204 -9.39 23.36 16.91
C LYS A 204 -7.89 23.64 16.88
N THR A 205 -7.51 24.83 17.34
CA THR A 205 -6.10 25.22 17.47
C THR A 205 -5.71 25.17 18.95
N TYR A 206 -4.60 24.49 19.24
CA TYR A 206 -4.00 24.41 20.56
C TYR A 206 -2.62 25.05 20.52
N THR A 207 -2.26 25.80 21.56
CA THR A 207 -0.93 26.38 21.67
C THR A 207 -0.05 25.45 22.48
N VAL A 208 1.12 25.10 21.93
CA VAL A 208 2.11 24.26 22.61
C VAL A 208 3.42 25.03 22.75
N LYS A 209 4.10 24.84 23.89
CA LYS A 209 5.45 25.37 24.07
C LYS A 209 6.46 24.53 23.31
N VAL A 210 7.42 25.22 22.68
CA VAL A 210 8.59 24.64 22.03
C VAL A 210 9.81 25.40 22.56
N HIS A 211 10.74 24.65 23.14
CA HIS A 211 12.03 25.14 23.59
C HIS A 211 13.13 24.46 22.75
N VAL A 212 13.89 25.24 22.00
CA VAL A 212 15.06 24.76 21.25
C VAL A 212 16.29 25.15 22.05
N GLU A 213 17.03 24.16 22.55
CA GLU A 213 18.25 24.41 23.31
C GLU A 213 19.40 24.77 22.38
N ARG A 214 19.59 23.94 21.34
CA ARG A 214 20.54 24.13 20.25
C ARG A 214 20.03 23.45 18.99
N LEU A 215 20.19 24.08 17.84
CA LEU A 215 19.80 23.52 16.56
C LEU A 215 20.69 24.07 15.45
N TYR A 216 21.25 23.17 14.66
CA TYR A 216 21.92 23.46 13.40
C TYR A 216 21.09 22.89 12.25
N ALA A 217 20.87 23.68 11.21
CA ALA A 217 20.20 23.25 9.98
C ALA A 217 20.97 23.75 8.76
N SER A 218 21.15 22.87 7.78
CA SER A 218 21.69 23.16 6.45
C SER A 218 20.62 22.88 5.42
N TYR A 219 20.44 23.79 4.46
CA TYR A 219 19.36 23.76 3.49
C TYR A 219 19.86 23.36 2.09
N ASP A 220 19.02 22.63 1.36
CA ASP A 220 19.23 22.38 -0.07
C ASP A 220 18.81 23.59 -0.92
N HIS A 221 18.93 23.46 -2.25
CA HIS A 221 18.60 24.52 -3.21
C HIS A 221 17.10 24.85 -3.28
N ASP A 222 16.23 24.02 -2.72
CA ASP A 222 14.80 24.31 -2.62
C ASP A 222 14.45 25.01 -1.29
N GLY A 223 15.43 25.13 -0.37
CA GLY A 223 15.19 25.59 1.00
C GLY A 223 14.58 24.51 1.89
N PHE A 224 14.69 23.23 1.53
CA PHE A 224 14.34 22.12 2.41
C PHE A 224 15.56 21.69 3.23
N ILE A 225 15.37 21.18 4.45
CA ILE A 225 16.53 20.74 5.26
C ILE A 225 17.26 19.61 4.54
N LYS A 226 18.56 19.79 4.30
CA LYS A 226 19.49 18.75 3.83
C LYS A 226 20.07 17.98 5.01
N TYR A 227 20.44 18.72 6.05
CA TYR A 227 20.92 18.19 7.33
C TYR A 227 20.38 19.04 8.45
N CYS A 228 19.95 18.45 9.56
CA CYS A 228 19.53 19.18 10.74
C CYS A 228 19.83 18.36 11.99
N GLU A 229 20.48 18.96 12.98
CA GLU A 229 20.71 18.34 14.27
C GLU A 229 20.34 19.30 15.40
N GLY A 230 19.84 18.76 16.50
CA GLY A 230 19.50 19.62 17.62
C GLY A 230 18.88 18.93 18.81
N LYS A 231 18.60 19.75 19.81
CA LYS A 231 17.88 19.39 21.01
C LYS A 231 16.67 20.30 21.16
N LEU A 232 15.48 19.69 21.12
CA LEU A 232 14.19 20.36 21.15
C LEU A 232 13.31 19.74 22.22
N SER A 233 12.67 20.58 23.04
CA SER A 233 11.71 20.17 24.05
C SER A 233 10.35 20.74 23.67
N THR A 234 9.28 19.93 23.72
CA THR A 234 7.96 20.42 23.34
C THR A 234 6.83 19.79 24.12
N GLN A 235 5.78 20.55 24.37
CA GLN A 235 4.51 20.01 24.82
C GLN A 235 3.79 19.28 23.67
N ILE A 236 3.04 18.25 24.03
CA ILE A 236 2.23 17.49 23.10
C ILE A 236 0.75 17.76 23.33
N VAL A 237 -0.03 17.61 22.26
CA VAL A 237 -1.48 17.60 22.38
C VAL A 237 -1.94 16.16 22.32
N VAL A 238 -2.59 15.72 23.37
CA VAL A 238 -3.09 14.35 23.53
C VAL A 238 -4.56 14.34 23.13
N ILE A 239 -4.94 13.34 22.33
CA ILE A 239 -6.32 13.09 21.90
C ILE A 239 -6.73 11.74 22.46
N GLN A 240 -7.69 11.73 23.38
CA GLN A 240 -8.27 10.54 23.98
C GLN A 240 -9.79 10.56 23.74
N GLY A 241 -10.22 9.97 22.64
CA GLY A 241 -11.62 10.06 22.19
C GLY A 241 -12.00 11.52 21.89
N LEU A 242 -12.95 12.07 22.65
CA LEU A 242 -13.38 13.47 22.55
C LEU A 242 -12.55 14.42 23.45
N LEU A 243 -11.78 13.87 24.39
CA LEU A 243 -10.92 14.67 25.27
C LEU A 243 -9.66 15.07 24.52
N VAL A 244 -9.40 16.38 24.46
CA VAL A 244 -8.16 16.91 23.89
C VAL A 244 -7.54 17.91 24.86
N TYR A 245 -6.29 17.70 25.20
CA TYR A 245 -5.56 18.53 26.16
C TYR A 245 -4.07 18.63 25.79
N VAL A 246 -3.42 19.70 26.25
CA VAL A 246 -1.98 19.90 26.11
C VAL A 246 -1.28 19.39 27.36
N THR A 247 -0.18 18.67 27.22
CA THR A 247 0.57 18.16 28.38
C THR A 247 1.27 19.28 29.13
N SER A 248 1.32 19.15 30.46
CA SER A 248 2.17 20.00 31.30
C SER A 248 3.66 19.70 31.08
N GLU A 249 3.99 18.41 30.97
CA GLU A 249 5.35 17.93 30.72
C GLU A 249 5.78 18.13 29.26
N MET A 250 7.07 18.42 29.09
CA MET A 250 7.71 18.52 27.78
C MET A 250 8.40 17.20 27.43
N ILE A 251 8.25 16.77 26.18
CA ILE A 251 9.03 15.69 25.61
C ILE A 251 10.33 16.27 25.06
N ASN A 252 11.45 15.67 25.45
CA ASN A 252 12.78 16.06 25.01
C ASN A 252 13.21 15.19 23.83
N TYR A 253 13.56 15.84 22.73
CA TYR A 253 14.13 15.25 21.53
C TYR A 253 15.60 15.62 21.44
N TYR A 254 16.45 14.62 21.29
CA TYR A 254 17.78 14.80 20.70
C TYR A 254 17.75 14.14 19.32
N PHE A 255 17.97 14.89 18.25
CA PHE A 255 17.69 14.40 16.90
C PHE A 255 18.74 14.81 15.87
N THR A 256 18.82 13.99 14.82
CA THR A 256 19.54 14.24 13.58
C THR A 256 18.65 13.85 12.42
N ILE A 257 18.52 14.72 11.44
CA ILE A 257 17.75 14.53 10.24
C ILE A 257 18.68 14.73 9.05
N THR A 258 18.69 13.75 8.15
CA THR A 258 19.38 13.87 6.86
C THR A 258 18.34 13.68 5.77
N SER A 259 18.39 14.52 4.74
CA SER A 259 17.50 14.39 3.59
C SER A 259 18.27 14.31 2.28
N GLN A 260 17.59 13.75 1.28
CA GLN A 260 18.04 13.72 -0.09
C GLN A 260 16.86 13.94 -1.03
N THR A 261 17.16 14.54 -2.17
CA THR A 261 16.19 14.74 -3.24
C THR A 261 16.16 13.49 -4.12
N ILE A 262 14.99 12.87 -4.23
CA ILE A 262 14.75 11.67 -5.03
C ILE A 262 13.92 12.09 -6.24
N ASN A 263 14.53 12.01 -7.42
CA ASN A 263 13.82 12.20 -8.67
C ASN A 263 12.92 11.00 -8.92
N LEU A 264 11.61 11.21 -8.77
CA LEU A 264 10.62 10.15 -9.00
C LEU A 264 10.40 9.83 -10.47
N LYS A 265 10.77 10.73 -11.39
CA LYS A 265 10.51 10.54 -12.82
C LYS A 265 11.13 9.23 -13.28
N ASP A 266 12.43 9.06 -13.00
CA ASP A 266 13.19 7.90 -13.46
C ASP A 266 12.65 6.62 -12.81
N ILE A 267 12.46 6.61 -11.49
CA ILE A 267 11.93 5.45 -10.76
C ILE A 267 10.53 5.05 -11.28
N ASN A 268 9.67 6.03 -11.53
CA ASN A 268 8.32 5.79 -11.99
C ASN A 268 8.31 5.24 -13.43
N GLU A 269 9.13 5.80 -14.33
CA GLU A 269 9.28 5.31 -15.71
C GLU A 269 9.81 3.87 -15.74
N TYR A 270 10.83 3.54 -14.94
CA TYR A 270 11.39 2.18 -14.88
C TYR A 270 10.41 1.13 -14.32
N MET A 271 9.50 1.52 -13.42
CA MET A 271 8.55 0.58 -12.80
C MET A 271 7.25 0.43 -13.60
N GLN A 272 6.84 1.45 -14.35
CA GLN A 272 5.57 1.45 -15.10
C GLN A 272 5.60 0.59 -16.36
N ILE A 273 6.74 0.54 -17.07
CA ILE A 273 6.91 -0.30 -18.26
C ILE A 273 6.71 -1.79 -17.95
N PRO A 274 7.45 -2.40 -17.00
CA PRO A 274 7.25 -3.81 -16.66
C PRO A 274 5.84 -4.08 -16.12
N ALA A 275 5.27 -3.16 -15.33
CA ALA A 275 3.89 -3.28 -14.85
C ALA A 275 2.86 -3.35 -16.00
N SER A 276 3.05 -2.55 -17.05
CA SER A 276 2.20 -2.57 -18.25
C SER A 276 2.32 -3.90 -18.99
N ILE A 277 3.56 -4.37 -19.20
CA ILE A 277 3.84 -5.64 -19.87
C ILE A 277 3.19 -6.81 -19.12
N ILE A 278 3.36 -6.85 -17.79
CA ILE A 278 2.76 -7.87 -16.93
C ILE A 278 1.24 -7.82 -17.01
N SER A 279 0.65 -6.62 -16.96
CA SER A 279 -0.82 -6.46 -17.04
C SER A 279 -1.38 -6.93 -18.39
N ILE A 280 -0.70 -6.59 -19.49
CA ILE A 280 -1.06 -7.03 -20.85
C ILE A 280 -0.92 -8.55 -20.97
N ALA A 281 0.19 -9.13 -20.48
CA ALA A 281 0.41 -10.58 -20.49
C ALA A 281 -0.68 -11.31 -19.69
N ALA A 282 -1.01 -10.83 -18.48
CA ALA A 282 -2.09 -11.37 -17.68
C ALA A 282 -3.44 -11.30 -18.41
N LEU A 283 -3.74 -10.17 -19.08
CA LEU A 283 -4.95 -10.00 -19.87
C LEU A 283 -5.02 -11.02 -21.02
N ILE A 284 -3.92 -11.21 -21.76
CA ILE A 284 -3.82 -12.20 -22.84
C ILE A 284 -4.05 -13.61 -22.31
N VAL A 285 -3.46 -13.96 -21.17
CA VAL A 285 -3.66 -15.27 -20.53
C VAL A 285 -5.12 -15.50 -20.17
N ILE A 286 -5.79 -14.53 -19.55
CA ILE A 286 -7.21 -14.64 -19.20
C ILE A 286 -8.08 -14.75 -20.46
N LEU A 287 -7.80 -13.95 -21.49
CA LEU A 287 -8.59 -13.94 -22.72
C LEU A 287 -8.40 -15.20 -23.57
N LYS A 288 -7.17 -15.69 -23.72
CA LYS A 288 -6.83 -16.75 -24.67
C LYS A 288 -6.56 -18.12 -24.05
N LYS A 289 -6.00 -18.19 -22.82
CA LYS A 289 -5.51 -19.43 -22.21
C LYS A 289 -6.30 -19.90 -20.98
N SER A 290 -7.31 -19.15 -20.53
CA SER A 290 -8.05 -19.48 -19.29
C SER A 290 -8.76 -20.84 -19.29
N GLN A 291 -9.12 -21.38 -20.46
CA GLN A 291 -9.69 -22.72 -20.58
C GLN A 291 -8.62 -23.81 -20.62
N ASP A 292 -7.51 -23.54 -21.32
CA ASP A 292 -6.37 -24.46 -21.47
C ASP A 292 -5.62 -24.71 -20.17
N LEU A 293 -5.61 -23.71 -19.27
CA LEU A 293 -4.94 -23.78 -17.97
C LEU A 293 -5.79 -24.50 -16.90
N SER A 294 -6.92 -25.10 -17.29
CA SER A 294 -7.74 -25.89 -16.37
C SER A 294 -7.32 -27.35 -16.35
N LEU A 295 -6.90 -27.83 -15.18
CA LEU A 295 -6.45 -29.21 -14.96
C LEU A 295 -7.60 -30.23 -14.87
N MET A 296 -8.86 -29.83 -15.10
CA MET A 296 -10.00 -30.75 -15.04
C MET A 296 -10.35 -31.29 -16.42
N VAL A 297 -10.21 -32.61 -16.59
CA VAL A 297 -10.71 -33.37 -17.74
C VAL A 297 -12.05 -34.01 -17.34
N GLU A 298 -13.13 -33.58 -17.97
CA GLU A 298 -14.44 -34.23 -17.81
C GLU A 298 -14.46 -35.46 -18.74
N LYS A 299 -14.55 -36.68 -18.18
CA LYS A 299 -14.92 -37.86 -18.98
C LYS A 299 -16.44 -37.84 -19.18
N PRO A 300 -16.97 -38.07 -20.40
CA PRO A 300 -18.39 -38.30 -20.59
C PRO A 300 -18.83 -39.47 -19.69
N ARG A 301 -19.92 -39.31 -18.93
CA ARG A 301 -20.54 -40.43 -18.21
C ARG A 301 -20.87 -41.50 -19.25
N GLU A 302 -20.22 -42.66 -19.18
CA GLU A 302 -20.65 -43.82 -19.95
C GLU A 302 -22.12 -44.12 -19.58
N PRO A 303 -22.99 -44.35 -20.58
CA PRO A 303 -24.37 -44.69 -20.32
C PRO A 303 -24.39 -45.94 -19.45
N LYS A 304 -24.99 -45.83 -18.26
CA LYS A 304 -25.22 -46.99 -17.40
C LYS A 304 -26.03 -48.00 -18.21
N LEU A 305 -25.42 -49.14 -18.54
CA LEU A 305 -26.14 -50.27 -19.13
C LEU A 305 -27.33 -50.60 -18.22
N PRO A 306 -28.52 -50.83 -18.79
CA PRO A 306 -29.69 -51.15 -17.99
C PRO A 306 -29.41 -52.43 -17.19
N ILE A 307 -29.69 -52.36 -15.90
CA ILE A 307 -29.59 -53.51 -15.00
C ILE A 307 -30.59 -54.54 -15.51
N PRO A 308 -30.17 -55.78 -15.84
CA PRO A 308 -31.11 -56.82 -16.24
C PRO A 308 -32.01 -57.14 -15.03
N ILE A 309 -33.32 -57.09 -15.30
CA ILE A 309 -34.41 -57.34 -14.35
C ILE A 309 -34.40 -58.80 -13.91
#